data_AF-A0A2V8KIA5-F1
#
_entry.id   AF-A0A2V8KIA5-F1
#
_cell.length_a   1.000
_cell.length_b   1.000
_cell.length_c   1.000
_cell.angle_alpha   90.00
_cell.angle_beta   90.00
_cell.angle_gamma   90.00
#
_symmetry.space_group_name_H-M   'P 1'
#
loop_
_entity.id
_entity.type
_entity.pdbx_description
1 polymer ?
#
loop_
_entity_poly.entity_id
_entity_poly.type
_entity_poly.pdbx_seq_one_letter_code
_entity_poly.pdbx_strand_id
1 'polypeptide(L)'
;GGLYMQLPEDLRAVRNHIVENPDTFLSIVEQRGFLRIFGSLEGERLQRVPPGFPQDHVAAHYLKYKQFLAGRKFPPDVATTRRFYKLILETFKAMLPLVRFLTDPIVRSRRLKERQTAFFELGVIRGQTPNC
;
A
#
# COMPACT_ATOMS: atom_id res chain seq x y z
N GLY A 1 11.19 1.36 1.14
CA GLY A 1 10.11 0.36 1.06
C GLY A 1 8.82 1.07 0.71
N GLY A 2 7.68 0.44 0.99
CA GLY A 2 6.36 0.92 0.57
C GLY A 2 5.79 0.06 -0.56
N LEU A 3 5.13 0.68 -1.53
CA LEU A 3 4.43 0.01 -2.62
C LEU A 3 4.97 0.48 -3.97
N TYR A 4 5.68 -0.40 -4.69
CA TYR A 4 6.33 -0.10 -5.96
C TYR A 4 5.69 -0.90 -7.10
N MET A 5 5.41 -0.24 -8.23
CA MET A 5 4.91 -0.81 -9.49
C MET A 5 3.92 -1.99 -9.32
N GLN A 6 2.77 -1.72 -8.70
CA GLN A 6 1.72 -2.73 -8.54
C GLN A 6 0.77 -2.76 -9.73
N LEU A 7 0.00 -3.84 -9.81
CA LEU A 7 -1.06 -4.00 -10.80
C LEU A 7 -2.16 -2.92 -10.63
N PRO A 8 -2.86 -2.54 -11.71
CA PRO A 8 -3.89 -1.50 -11.66
C PRO A 8 -4.99 -1.74 -10.61
N GLU A 9 -5.40 -2.99 -10.42
CA GLU A 9 -6.41 -3.38 -9.43
C GLU A 9 -5.92 -3.17 -7.98
N ASP A 10 -4.64 -3.42 -7.71
CA ASP A 10 -4.03 -3.21 -6.40
C ASP A 10 -3.95 -1.71 -6.10
N LEU A 11 -3.55 -0.89 -7.09
CA LEU A 11 -3.58 0.56 -6.95
C LEU A 11 -4.99 1.11 -6.74
N ARG A 12 -6.00 0.54 -7.41
CA ARG A 12 -7.40 0.92 -7.17
C ARG A 12 -7.85 0.56 -5.76
N ALA A 13 -7.53 -0.65 -5.28
CA ALA A 13 -7.85 -1.09 -3.93
C ALA A 13 -7.20 -0.20 -2.86
N VAL A 14 -5.94 0.18 -3.04
CA VAL A 14 -5.23 1.10 -2.15
C VAL A 14 -5.86 2.49 -2.15
N ARG A 15 -6.20 3.05 -3.32
CA ARG A 15 -6.83 4.36 -3.39
C ARG A 15 -8.21 4.38 -2.74
N ASN A 16 -9.01 3.32 -2.92
CA ASN A 16 -10.28 3.17 -2.21
C ASN A 16 -10.05 3.15 -0.69
N HIS A 17 -9.07 2.39 -0.23
CA HIS A 17 -8.75 2.32 1.19
C HIS A 17 -8.31 3.67 1.79
N ILE A 18 -7.56 4.48 1.03
CA ILE A 18 -7.21 5.85 1.41
C ILE A 18 -8.44 6.76 1.48
N VAL A 19 -9.38 6.64 0.54
CA VAL A 19 -10.64 7.41 0.57
C VAL A 19 -11.53 7.01 1.74
N GLU A 20 -11.59 5.73 2.06
CA GLU A 20 -12.37 5.21 3.19
C GLU A 20 -11.75 5.53 4.55
N ASN A 21 -10.42 5.67 4.62
CA ASN A 21 -9.68 5.84 5.87
C ASN A 21 -8.64 6.99 5.79
N PRO A 22 -9.05 8.22 5.44
CA PRO A 22 -8.13 9.33 5.21
C PRO A 22 -7.34 9.69 6.48
N ASP A 23 -8.02 9.79 7.62
CA ASP A 23 -7.38 10.21 8.87
C ASP A 23 -6.30 9.23 9.31
N THR A 24 -6.56 7.93 9.18
CA THR A 24 -5.57 6.87 9.45
C THR A 24 -4.37 7.02 8.52
N PHE A 25 -4.59 7.20 7.23
CA PHE A 25 -3.51 7.36 6.27
C PHE A 25 -2.67 8.62 6.55
N LEU A 26 -3.31 9.77 6.76
CA LEU A 26 -2.65 11.05 7.05
C LEU A 26 -1.88 10.97 8.36
N SER A 27 -2.43 10.32 9.40
CA SER A 27 -1.73 10.08 10.67
C SER A 27 -0.44 9.27 10.50
N ILE A 28 -0.32 8.48 9.43
CA ILE A 28 0.88 7.69 9.14
C ILE A 28 1.91 8.50 8.36
N VAL A 29 1.51 9.23 7.31
CA VAL A 29 2.44 9.90 6.39
C VAL A 29 2.76 11.34 6.76
N GLU A 30 1.92 11.99 7.56
CA GLU A 30 2.12 13.39 8.01
C GLU A 30 2.57 13.50 9.46
N GLN A 31 2.62 12.40 10.22
CA GLN A 31 3.13 12.43 11.59
C GLN A 31 4.60 12.85 11.65
N ARG A 32 4.96 13.57 12.72
CA ARG A 32 6.33 14.06 12.97
C ARG A 32 7.38 12.94 12.96
N GLY A 33 7.04 11.73 13.38
CA GLY A 33 7.96 10.59 13.36
C GLY A 33 8.32 10.17 11.93
N PHE A 34 7.31 10.07 11.06
CA PHE A 34 7.48 9.71 9.65
C PHE A 34 8.25 10.79 8.92
N LEU A 35 7.84 12.06 9.03
CA LEU A 35 8.48 13.19 8.35
C LEU A 35 9.94 13.38 8.79
N ARG A 36 10.25 13.17 10.07
CA ARG A 36 11.64 13.26 10.55
C ARG A 36 12.55 12.18 9.95
N ILE A 37 12.00 11.00 9.72
CA ILE A 37 12.77 9.85 9.25
C ILE A 37 12.87 9.83 7.73
N PHE A 38 11.78 10.11 7.02
CA PHE A 38 11.67 9.98 5.56
C PHE A 38 11.55 11.30 4.81
N GLY A 39 11.32 12.41 5.51
CA GLY A 39 11.04 13.72 4.89
C GLY A 39 9.61 13.81 4.37
N SER A 40 9.26 13.00 3.39
CA SER A 40 7.92 12.95 2.81
C SER A 40 7.65 11.60 2.14
N LEU A 41 6.39 11.37 1.73
CA LEU A 41 6.05 10.25 0.88
C LEU A 41 6.47 10.53 -0.57
N GLU A 42 7.34 9.69 -1.10
CA GLU A 42 7.88 9.82 -2.45
C GLU A 42 7.16 8.91 -3.44
N GLY A 43 7.35 9.18 -4.73
CA GLY A 43 6.81 8.37 -5.80
C GLY A 43 6.40 9.17 -7.04
N GLU A 44 6.21 8.45 -8.14
CA GLU A 44 5.68 9.02 -9.36
C GLU A 44 4.19 9.28 -9.17
N ARG A 45 3.74 10.43 -9.68
CA ARG A 45 2.36 10.90 -9.53
C ARG A 45 1.76 11.22 -10.88
N LEU A 46 0.47 10.97 -11.01
CA LEU A 46 -0.37 11.51 -12.05
C LEU A 46 -0.51 13.02 -11.87
N GLN A 47 -0.73 13.75 -12.97
CA GLN A 47 -1.02 15.19 -12.90
C GLN A 47 -2.40 15.45 -12.23
N ARG A 48 -3.39 14.62 -12.58
CA ARG A 48 -4.77 14.72 -12.11
C ARG A 48 -5.14 13.52 -11.25
N VAL A 49 -6.15 13.70 -10.39
CA VAL A 49 -6.75 12.58 -9.67
C VAL A 49 -7.39 11.62 -10.69
N PRO A 50 -7.14 10.30 -10.60
CA PRO A 50 -7.70 9.35 -11.56
C PRO A 50 -9.24 9.36 -11.57
N PRO A 51 -9.89 9.02 -12.70
CA PRO A 51 -11.35 8.90 -12.76
C PRO A 51 -11.90 7.91 -11.72
N GLY A 52 -13.05 8.23 -11.15
CA GLY A 52 -13.70 7.43 -10.11
C GLY A 52 -13.23 7.73 -8.68
N PHE A 53 -12.41 8.77 -8.49
CA PHE A 53 -12.00 9.26 -7.18
C PHE A 53 -12.38 10.74 -6.98
N PRO A 54 -12.77 11.15 -5.75
CA PRO A 54 -13.15 12.53 -5.45
C PRO A 54 -11.97 13.49 -5.58
N GLN A 55 -12.11 14.52 -6.42
CA GLN A 55 -11.06 15.52 -6.66
C GLN A 55 -10.82 16.44 -5.46
N ASP A 56 -11.88 16.76 -4.72
CA ASP A 56 -11.85 17.66 -3.55
C ASP A 56 -11.64 16.90 -2.23
N HIS A 57 -11.17 15.64 -2.30
CA HIS A 57 -10.94 14.83 -1.11
C HIS A 57 -9.76 15.33 -0.30
N VAL A 58 -9.81 15.18 1.03
CA VAL A 58 -8.72 15.60 1.94
C VAL A 58 -7.38 14.94 1.59
N ALA A 59 -7.43 13.70 1.08
CA ALA A 59 -6.27 12.94 0.63
C ALA A 59 -6.06 12.96 -0.90
N ALA A 60 -6.72 13.85 -1.66
CA ALA A 60 -6.68 13.89 -3.12
C ALA A 60 -5.25 13.96 -3.69
N HIS A 61 -4.36 14.66 -3.00
CA HIS A 61 -2.93 14.71 -3.35
C HIS A 61 -2.31 13.30 -3.42
N TYR A 62 -2.65 12.45 -2.47
CA TYR A 62 -2.12 11.09 -2.34
C TYR A 62 -2.74 10.10 -3.32
N LEU A 63 -3.99 10.34 -3.74
CA LEU A 63 -4.66 9.52 -4.76
C LEU A 63 -3.96 9.57 -6.13
N LYS A 64 -3.15 10.60 -6.38
CA LYS A 64 -2.37 10.74 -7.62
C LYS A 64 -1.15 9.82 -7.69
N TYR A 65 -0.68 9.26 -6.57
CA TYR A 65 0.52 8.42 -6.56
C TYR A 65 0.28 7.12 -7.35
N LYS A 66 1.28 6.75 -8.16
CA LYS A 66 1.39 5.45 -8.83
C LYS A 66 2.24 4.46 -8.03
N GLN A 67 3.08 4.99 -7.16
CA GLN A 67 3.97 4.25 -6.28
C GLN A 67 4.06 5.02 -4.96
N PHE A 68 4.04 4.34 -3.83
CA PHE A 68 4.05 4.94 -2.50
C PHE A 68 5.37 4.56 -1.84
N LEU A 69 6.37 5.43 -1.90
CA LEU A 69 7.73 5.12 -1.52
C LEU A 69 8.15 5.91 -0.28
N ALA A 70 8.79 5.22 0.65
CA ALA A 70 9.46 5.82 1.79
C ALA A 70 10.86 5.23 1.90
N GLY A 71 11.86 6.09 2.07
CA GLY A 71 13.25 5.66 2.05
C GLY A 71 14.16 6.63 2.79
N ARG A 72 15.31 6.11 3.22
CA ARG A 72 16.40 6.90 3.78
C ARG A 72 17.65 6.62 2.98
N LYS A 73 18.43 7.67 2.77
CA LYS A 73 19.76 7.55 2.17
C LYS A 73 20.78 7.86 3.25
N PHE A 74 21.83 7.05 3.30
CA PHE A 74 22.97 7.24 4.18
C PHE A 74 24.23 7.23 3.33
N PRO A 75 25.30 7.92 3.75
CA PRO A 75 26.59 7.74 3.11
C PRO A 75 27.11 6.30 3.36
N PRO A 76 27.90 5.74 2.42
CA PRO A 76 28.24 4.32 2.45
C PRO A 76 29.03 3.85 3.68
N ASP A 77 29.84 4.73 4.25
CA ASP A 77 30.64 4.50 5.46
C ASP A 77 29.79 4.09 6.68
N VAL A 78 28.55 4.57 6.76
CA VAL A 78 27.61 4.22 7.83
C VAL A 78 27.42 2.71 7.94
N ALA A 79 27.48 1.98 6.82
CA ALA A 79 27.30 0.52 6.77
C ALA A 79 28.37 -0.24 7.57
N THR A 80 29.56 0.33 7.76
CA THR A 80 30.65 -0.31 8.52
C THR A 80 30.62 0.04 10.01
N THR A 81 29.74 0.94 10.43
CA THR A 81 29.64 1.39 11.82
C THR A 81 28.72 0.49 12.64
N ARG A 82 28.98 0.41 13.96
CA ARG A 82 28.08 -0.26 14.93
C ARG A 82 26.65 0.34 14.96
N ARG A 83 26.48 1.57 14.45
CA ARG A 83 25.18 2.26 14.42
C ARG A 83 24.27 1.76 13.29
N PHE A 84 24.81 1.08 12.28
CA PHE A 84 24.07 0.65 11.10
C PHE A 84 22.83 -0.17 11.44
N TYR A 85 22.99 -1.18 12.30
CA TYR A 85 21.88 -2.04 12.73
C TYR A 85 20.74 -1.24 13.38
N LYS A 86 21.08 -0.30 14.26
CA LYS A 86 20.09 0.57 14.92
C LYS A 86 19.35 1.42 13.90
N LEU A 87 20.05 2.00 12.93
CA LEU A 87 19.46 2.83 11.86
C LEU A 87 18.52 2.02 10.98
N ILE A 88 18.88 0.78 10.62
CA ILE A 88 18.02 -0.14 9.89
C ILE A 88 16.74 -0.37 10.70
N LEU A 89 16.85 -0.82 11.95
CA LEU A 89 15.68 -1.13 12.78
C LEU A 89 14.75 0.06 12.94
N GLU A 90 15.30 1.25 13.21
CA GLU A 90 14.53 2.49 13.32
C GLU A 90 13.76 2.77 12.02
N THR A 91 14.44 2.62 10.88
CA THR A 91 13.86 2.87 9.56
C THR A 91 12.72 1.89 9.24
N PHE A 92 12.91 0.59 9.48
CA PHE A 92 11.87 -0.41 9.22
C PHE A 92 10.68 -0.27 10.18
N LYS A 93 10.93 0.01 11.47
CA LYS A 93 9.85 0.25 12.43
C LYS A 93 9.00 1.47 12.05
N ALA A 94 9.63 2.56 11.62
CA ALA A 94 8.93 3.76 11.19
C ALA A 94 8.14 3.55 9.89
N MET A 95 8.60 2.67 9.01
CA MET A 95 7.94 2.38 7.73
C MET A 95 6.78 1.39 7.86
N LEU A 96 6.80 0.55 8.90
CA LEU A 96 5.85 -0.57 9.06
C LEU A 96 4.37 -0.14 9.02
N PRO A 97 3.93 0.96 9.66
CA PRO A 97 2.53 1.38 9.59
C PRO A 97 2.08 1.68 8.15
N LEU A 98 2.93 2.35 7.36
CA LEU A 98 2.66 2.65 5.96
C LEU A 98 2.53 1.37 5.14
N VAL A 99 3.48 0.44 5.27
CA VAL A 99 3.45 -0.83 4.52
C VAL A 99 2.19 -1.60 4.85
N ARG A 100 1.84 -1.74 6.14
CA ARG A 100 0.62 -2.45 6.57
C ARG A 100 -0.63 -1.84 5.96
N PHE A 101 -0.78 -0.52 6.09
CA PHE A 101 -1.94 0.20 5.54
C PHE A 101 -2.09 -0.02 4.03
N LEU A 102 -0.99 0.05 3.27
CA LEU A 102 -1.02 -0.14 1.82
C LEU A 102 -1.28 -1.60 1.42
N THR A 103 -0.77 -2.57 2.18
CA THR A 103 -0.91 -4.00 1.83
C THR A 103 -2.23 -4.62 2.27
N ASP A 104 -2.90 -4.07 3.29
CA ASP A 104 -4.16 -4.61 3.81
C ASP A 104 -5.26 -4.77 2.72
N PRO A 105 -5.61 -3.74 1.94
CA PRO A 105 -6.65 -3.87 0.91
C PRO A 105 -6.24 -4.85 -0.21
N ILE A 106 -4.93 -4.96 -0.48
CA ILE A 106 -4.39 -5.88 -1.50
C ILE A 106 -4.57 -7.32 -1.03
N VAL A 107 -4.10 -7.64 0.17
CA VAL A 107 -4.22 -9.00 0.74
C VAL A 107 -5.68 -9.38 0.90
N ARG A 108 -6.52 -8.46 1.37
CA ARG A 108 -7.97 -8.68 1.50
C ARG A 108 -8.62 -8.98 0.16
N SER A 109 -8.34 -8.19 -0.87
CA SER A 109 -8.94 -8.39 -2.19
C SER A 109 -8.51 -9.70 -2.84
N ARG A 110 -7.25 -10.11 -2.69
CA ARG A 110 -6.74 -11.41 -3.19
C ARG A 110 -7.41 -12.58 -2.50
N ARG A 111 -7.53 -12.57 -1.16
CA ARG A 111 -8.22 -13.62 -0.40
C ARG A 111 -9.70 -13.75 -0.78
N LEU A 112 -10.38 -12.63 -1.07
CA LEU A 112 -11.77 -12.67 -1.52
C LEU A 112 -11.91 -13.29 -2.90
N LYS A 113 -11.01 -12.94 -3.84
CA LYS A 113 -10.96 -13.56 -5.17
C LYS A 113 -10.71 -15.07 -5.06
N GLU A 114 -9.73 -15.49 -4.28
CA GLU A 114 -9.41 -16.91 -4.05
C GLU A 114 -10.62 -17.69 -3.50
N ARG A 115 -11.30 -17.15 -2.48
CA ARG A 115 -12.50 -17.77 -1.89
C ARG A 115 -13.65 -17.88 -2.89
N GLN A 116 -13.83 -16.84 -3.71
CA GLN A 116 -14.87 -16.80 -4.71
C GLN A 116 -14.59 -17.81 -5.82
N THR A 117 -13.35 -17.89 -6.32
CA THR A 117 -12.92 -18.92 -7.27
C THR A 117 -13.15 -20.31 -6.71
N ALA A 118 -12.71 -20.59 -5.48
CA ALA A 118 -12.92 -21.89 -4.84
C ALA A 118 -14.41 -22.23 -4.67
N PHE A 119 -15.28 -21.25 -4.36
CA PHE A 119 -16.72 -21.46 -4.29
C PHE A 119 -17.31 -21.83 -5.65
N PHE A 120 -16.92 -21.13 -6.72
CA PHE A 120 -17.37 -21.44 -8.07
C PHE A 120 -16.88 -22.82 -8.54
N GLU A 121 -15.62 -23.17 -8.28
CA GLU A 121 -15.06 -24.49 -8.61
C GLU A 121 -15.79 -25.63 -7.87
N LEU A 122 -16.08 -25.46 -6.57
CA LEU A 122 -16.87 -26.42 -5.80
C LEU A 122 -18.33 -26.50 -6.27
N GLY A 123 -18.90 -25.39 -6.74
CA GLY A 123 -20.24 -25.35 -7.34
C GLY A 123 -20.32 -26.07 -8.69
N VAL A 124 -19.25 -26.00 -9.50
CA VAL A 124 -19.15 -26.71 -10.79
C VAL A 124 -19.05 -28.23 -10.59
N ILE A 125 -18.33 -28.71 -9.57
CA ILE A 125 -18.21 -30.15 -9.27
C ILE A 125 -19.56 -30.77 -8.86
N ARG A 126 -20.48 -29.99 -8.26
CA ARG A 126 -21.82 -30.47 -7.87
C ARG A 126 -22.86 -30.44 -9.00
N GLY A 127 -22.50 -29.94 -10.18
CA GLY A 127 -23.39 -29.80 -11.34
C GLY A 127 -23.35 -30.95 -12.36
N GLN A 128 -22.52 -31.98 -12.15
CA GLN A 128 -22.51 -33.19 -12.98
C GLN A 128 -23.29 -34.31 -12.29
N THR A 129 -24.62 -34.29 -12.42
CA THR A 129 -25.37 -35.54 -12.40
C THR A 129 -25.12 -36.24 -13.74
N PRO A 130 -24.62 -37.48 -13.78
CA PRO A 130 -24.58 -38.23 -15.03
C PRO A 130 -26.03 -38.45 -15.49
N ASN A 131 -26.37 -37.93 -16.67
CA ASN A 131 -27.61 -38.26 -17.34
C ASN A 131 -27.66 -39.78 -17.53
N CYS A 132 -28.75 -40.39 -17.06
CA CYS A 132 -29.24 -41.67 -17.54
C CYS A 132 -29.64 -41.56 -19.01
#